data_AF-A0AB35EUA0-F1
#
_entry.id   AF-A0AB35EUA0-F1
#
_cell.length_a   1.000
_cell.length_b   1.000
_cell.length_c   1.000
_cell.angle_alpha   90.00
_cell.angle_beta   90.00
_cell.angle_gamma   90.00
#
_symmetry.space_group_name_H-M   'P 1'
#
loop_
_entity.id
_entity.type
_entity.pdbx_description
1 polymer ?
#
loop_
_entity_poly.entity_id
_entity_poly.type
_entity_poly.pdbx_seq_one_letter_code
_entity_poly.pdbx_strand_id
1 'polypeptide(L)'
;MKAESENNDKKISVRDKILLTAHDLFYSTGFRATGVDTLIKEAKVTKVTFYRHFPSKSLLILAYLHYRHEIWINWFEATLRRYLVEGQTPADALSATLYEWFISPEFHGCAFINASAEAKSEDIESEIKAICRDHKIETKKIIALLTKIADERAVNEIMLLIDGAIIHAQMGMETDEVIASLKRALADLIGG
;
A
#
# COMPACT_ATOMS: atom_id res chain seq x y z
N MET A 1 45.33 3.71 1.65
CA MET A 1 44.69 2.60 2.39
C MET A 1 43.19 2.80 2.31
N LYS A 2 42.51 1.97 1.53
CA LYS A 2 41.05 1.89 1.49
C LYS A 2 40.60 1.15 2.75
N ALA A 3 39.75 1.76 3.56
CA ALA A 3 38.97 1.04 4.55
C ALA A 3 37.60 0.77 3.90
N GLU A 4 37.31 -0.51 3.80
CA GLU A 4 36.21 -1.10 3.05
C GLU A 4 34.87 -0.77 3.72
N SER A 5 33.90 -0.38 2.88
CA SER A 5 32.50 -0.29 3.25
C SER A 5 31.98 -1.70 3.55
N GLU A 6 31.62 -1.96 4.81
CA GLU A 6 30.95 -3.18 5.22
C GLU A 6 29.55 -3.26 4.56
N ASN A 7 29.49 -4.00 3.46
CA ASN A 7 28.25 -4.36 2.79
C ASN A 7 27.54 -5.43 3.63
N ASN A 8 26.54 -5.03 4.42
CA ASN A 8 25.77 -5.93 5.27
C ASN A 8 24.73 -6.71 4.42
N ASP A 9 25.21 -7.65 3.61
CA ASP A 9 24.40 -8.56 2.80
C ASP A 9 23.73 -9.61 3.70
N LYS A 10 22.67 -9.19 4.39
CA LYS A 10 21.87 -10.09 5.23
C LYS A 10 21.10 -11.03 4.31
N LYS A 11 21.61 -12.27 4.16
CA LYS A 11 20.98 -13.33 3.36
C LYS A 11 19.49 -13.44 3.70
N ILE A 12 18.62 -13.12 2.73
CA ILE A 12 17.16 -13.15 2.89
C ILE A 12 16.74 -14.55 3.36
N SER A 13 15.93 -14.62 4.42
CA SER A 13 15.47 -15.90 4.95
C SER A 13 14.52 -16.59 3.95
N VAL A 14 14.40 -17.92 4.04
CA VAL A 14 13.45 -18.66 3.18
C VAL A 14 12.01 -18.18 3.39
N ARG A 15 11.66 -17.81 4.63
CA ARG A 15 10.34 -17.25 4.95
C ARG A 15 10.13 -15.92 4.23
N ASP A 16 11.10 -15.02 4.30
CA ASP A 16 11.01 -13.72 3.65
C ASP A 16 10.97 -13.85 2.14
N LYS A 17 11.73 -14.79 1.56
CA LYS A 17 11.65 -15.09 0.13
C LYS A 17 10.24 -15.48 -0.30
N ILE A 18 9.57 -16.36 0.45
CA ILE A 18 8.18 -16.75 0.16
C ILE A 18 7.25 -15.54 0.29
N LEU A 19 7.42 -14.72 1.33
CA LEU A 19 6.61 -13.52 1.56
C LEU A 19 6.78 -12.48 0.44
N LEU A 20 8.00 -12.21 0.00
CA LEU A 20 8.30 -11.28 -1.08
C LEU A 20 7.71 -11.76 -2.41
N THR A 21 7.88 -13.04 -2.74
CA THR A 21 7.23 -13.63 -3.92
C THR A 21 5.71 -13.52 -3.84
N ALA A 22 5.12 -13.77 -2.67
CA ALA A 22 3.69 -13.63 -2.48
C ALA A 22 3.23 -12.18 -2.60
N HIS A 23 3.99 -11.25 -2.07
CA HIS A 23 3.73 -9.82 -2.20
C HIS A 23 3.64 -9.42 -3.68
N ASP A 24 4.63 -9.77 -4.48
CA ASP A 24 4.68 -9.36 -5.88
C ASP A 24 3.53 -9.97 -6.69
N LEU A 25 3.24 -11.26 -6.47
CA LEU A 25 2.17 -11.96 -7.18
C LEU A 25 0.78 -11.53 -6.71
N PHE A 26 0.54 -11.43 -5.41
CA PHE A 26 -0.77 -11.02 -4.88
C PHE A 26 -1.08 -9.57 -5.21
N TYR A 27 -0.08 -8.69 -5.22
CA TYR A 27 -0.32 -7.28 -5.54
C TYR A 27 -0.60 -7.07 -7.03
N SER A 28 0.11 -7.78 -7.91
CA SER A 28 -0.05 -7.60 -9.37
C SER A 28 -1.19 -8.42 -9.97
N THR A 29 -1.48 -9.62 -9.45
CA THR A 29 -2.48 -10.53 -10.05
C THR A 29 -3.67 -10.86 -9.16
N GLY A 30 -3.65 -10.42 -7.89
CA GLY A 30 -4.66 -10.78 -6.90
C GLY A 30 -4.40 -12.14 -6.26
N PHE A 31 -4.80 -12.28 -4.99
CA PHE A 31 -4.53 -13.52 -4.27
C PHE A 31 -5.44 -14.66 -4.70
N ARG A 32 -6.66 -14.41 -5.20
CA ARG A 32 -7.52 -15.49 -5.72
C ARG A 32 -6.91 -16.17 -6.93
N ALA A 33 -6.41 -15.39 -7.88
CA ALA A 33 -5.79 -15.90 -9.10
C ALA A 33 -4.44 -16.59 -8.86
N THR A 34 -3.78 -16.27 -7.75
CA THR A 34 -2.47 -16.83 -7.41
C THR A 34 -2.58 -18.15 -6.65
N GLY A 35 -2.31 -19.28 -7.31
CA GLY A 35 -2.27 -20.60 -6.68
C GLY A 35 -1.02 -20.86 -5.81
N VAL A 36 -1.13 -21.80 -4.87
CA VAL A 36 0.01 -22.21 -4.02
C VAL A 36 1.15 -22.80 -4.84
N ASP A 37 0.86 -23.56 -5.90
CA ASP A 37 1.89 -24.14 -6.75
C ASP A 37 2.68 -23.05 -7.51
N THR A 38 2.01 -21.97 -7.94
CA THR A 38 2.67 -20.79 -8.51
C THR A 38 3.62 -20.16 -7.49
N LEU A 39 3.16 -19.94 -6.25
CA LEU A 39 3.99 -19.39 -5.17
C LEU A 39 5.23 -20.25 -4.89
N ILE A 40 5.06 -21.58 -4.80
CA ILE A 40 6.15 -22.53 -4.56
C ILE A 40 7.18 -22.45 -5.69
N LYS A 41 6.71 -22.45 -6.95
CA LYS A 41 7.54 -22.40 -8.15
C LYS A 41 8.34 -21.10 -8.21
N GLU A 42 7.67 -19.95 -8.09
CA GLU A 42 8.31 -18.64 -8.21
C GLU A 42 9.23 -18.34 -7.02
N ALA A 43 8.86 -18.78 -5.81
CA ALA A 43 9.73 -18.70 -4.63
C ALA A 43 10.90 -19.70 -4.70
N LYS A 44 10.91 -20.62 -5.67
CA LYS A 44 11.93 -21.68 -5.84
C LYS A 44 12.18 -22.44 -4.55
N VAL A 45 11.11 -22.91 -3.91
CA VAL A 45 11.14 -23.75 -2.70
C VAL A 45 10.41 -25.07 -2.94
N THR A 46 10.58 -26.04 -2.05
CA THR A 46 9.76 -27.26 -2.09
C THR A 46 8.42 -27.05 -1.39
N LYS A 47 7.42 -27.87 -1.71
CA LYS A 47 6.11 -27.87 -1.01
C LYS A 47 6.27 -28.02 0.51
N VAL A 48 7.11 -28.96 0.95
CA VAL A 48 7.42 -29.16 2.38
C VAL A 48 8.03 -27.90 3.01
N THR A 49 8.96 -27.26 2.31
CA THR A 49 9.58 -26.01 2.78
C THR A 49 8.57 -24.88 2.88
N PHE A 50 7.70 -24.73 1.89
CA PHE A 50 6.64 -23.72 1.87
C PHE A 50 5.73 -23.86 3.09
N TYR A 51 5.13 -25.05 3.28
CA TYR A 51 4.19 -25.29 4.39
C TYR A 51 4.84 -25.26 5.77
N ARG A 52 6.16 -25.50 5.87
CA ARG A 52 6.91 -25.29 7.12
C ARG A 52 6.94 -23.83 7.55
N HIS A 53 6.96 -22.89 6.60
CA HIS A 53 7.01 -21.45 6.89
C HIS A 53 5.63 -20.79 6.87
N PHE A 54 4.73 -21.25 6.00
CA PHE A 54 3.36 -20.77 5.87
C PHE A 54 2.39 -21.95 5.80
N PRO A 55 1.79 -22.37 6.93
CA PRO A 55 0.92 -23.54 6.99
C PRO A 55 -0.31 -23.48 6.09
N SER A 56 -0.73 -22.28 5.68
CA SER A 56 -1.80 -22.07 4.70
C SER A 56 -1.54 -20.83 3.86
N LYS A 57 -2.19 -20.77 2.68
CA LYS A 57 -2.21 -19.58 1.83
C LYS A 57 -2.89 -18.40 2.54
N SER A 58 -3.95 -18.66 3.30
CA SER A 58 -4.66 -17.64 4.08
C SER A 58 -3.74 -16.92 5.07
N LEU A 59 -2.88 -17.66 5.80
CA LEU A 59 -1.87 -17.05 6.69
C LEU A 59 -0.82 -16.24 5.92
N LEU A 60 -0.47 -16.67 4.70
CA LEU A 60 0.42 -15.92 3.83
C LEU A 60 -0.24 -14.63 3.30
N ILE A 61 -1.55 -14.64 3.00
CA ILE A 61 -2.31 -13.43 2.63
C ILE A 61 -2.27 -12.40 3.76
N LEU A 62 -2.53 -12.82 5.01
CA LEU A 62 -2.46 -11.91 6.16
C LEU A 62 -1.04 -11.34 6.33
N ALA A 63 -0.02 -12.18 6.24
CA ALA A 63 1.37 -11.74 6.31
C ALA A 63 1.74 -10.75 5.20
N TYR A 64 1.25 -10.98 3.98
CA TYR A 64 1.40 -10.08 2.84
C TYR A 64 0.76 -8.72 3.13
N LEU A 65 -0.48 -8.68 3.63
CA LEU A 65 -1.18 -7.42 3.89
C LEU A 65 -0.47 -6.59 4.97
N HIS A 66 0.02 -7.22 6.04
CA HIS A 66 0.85 -6.54 7.04
C HIS A 66 2.16 -6.01 6.46
N TYR A 67 2.85 -6.83 5.66
CA TYR A 67 4.09 -6.39 5.00
C TYR A 67 3.86 -5.22 4.04
N ARG A 68 2.80 -5.29 3.23
CA ARG A 68 2.44 -4.21 2.31
C ARG A 68 2.04 -2.95 3.07
N HIS A 69 1.32 -3.09 4.19
CA HIS A 69 0.95 -1.98 5.04
C HIS A 69 2.19 -1.21 5.51
N GLU A 70 3.14 -1.90 6.12
CA GLU A 70 4.38 -1.32 6.64
C GLU A 70 5.15 -0.54 5.58
N ILE A 71 5.38 -1.14 4.41
CA ILE A 71 6.10 -0.44 3.32
C ILE A 71 5.35 0.81 2.88
N TRP A 72 4.02 0.71 2.69
CA TRP A 72 3.24 1.83 2.15
C TRP A 72 3.13 2.97 3.16
N ILE A 73 2.82 2.67 4.42
CA ILE A 73 2.68 3.69 5.48
C ILE A 73 3.99 4.44 5.69
N ASN A 74 5.11 3.73 5.78
CA ASN A 74 6.42 4.36 5.97
C ASN A 74 6.77 5.28 4.79
N TRP A 75 6.53 4.82 3.55
CA TRP A 75 6.75 5.64 2.35
C TRP A 75 5.80 6.85 2.29
N PHE A 76 4.51 6.64 2.56
CA PHE A 76 3.48 7.69 2.49
C PHE A 76 3.75 8.79 3.52
N GLU A 77 4.04 8.42 4.78
CA GLU A 77 4.36 9.38 5.84
C GLU A 77 5.61 10.18 5.47
N ALA A 78 6.69 9.51 5.05
CA ALA A 78 7.95 10.17 4.70
C ALA A 78 7.78 11.15 3.53
N THR A 79 7.05 10.74 2.50
CA THR A 79 6.83 11.55 1.29
C THR A 79 5.93 12.75 1.57
N LEU A 80 4.81 12.54 2.28
CA LEU A 80 3.92 13.63 2.68
C LEU A 80 4.65 14.64 3.58
N ARG A 81 5.44 14.14 4.55
CA ARG A 81 6.25 14.99 5.42
C ARG A 81 7.26 15.81 4.63
N ARG A 82 7.93 15.21 3.63
CA ARG A 82 8.89 15.92 2.76
C ARG A 82 8.23 17.13 2.10
N TYR A 83 7.11 16.93 1.43
CA TYR A 83 6.42 18.02 0.73
C TYR A 83 5.91 19.13 1.67
N LEU A 84 5.43 18.75 2.86
CA LEU A 84 5.01 19.74 3.88
C LEU A 84 6.19 20.54 4.42
N VAL A 85 7.36 19.92 4.63
CA VAL A 85 8.60 20.60 5.06
C VAL A 85 9.12 21.55 3.99
N GLU A 86 8.93 21.22 2.71
CA GLU A 86 9.24 22.08 1.57
C GLU A 86 8.28 23.29 1.44
N GLY A 87 7.28 23.39 2.31
CA GLY A 87 6.37 24.53 2.39
C GLY A 87 5.12 24.42 1.52
N GLN A 88 4.84 23.24 0.97
CA GLN A 88 3.59 23.01 0.23
C GLN A 88 2.37 23.08 1.15
N THR A 89 1.24 23.52 0.60
CA THR A 89 -0.04 23.43 1.31
C THR A 89 -0.43 21.97 1.51
N PRO A 90 -1.30 21.62 2.48
CA PRO A 90 -1.78 20.25 2.64
C PRO A 90 -2.38 19.64 1.37
N ALA A 91 -3.13 20.41 0.58
CA ALA A 91 -3.70 19.95 -0.68
C ALA A 91 -2.62 19.65 -1.73
N ASP A 92 -1.62 20.53 -1.85
CA ASP A 92 -0.47 20.34 -2.74
C ASP A 92 0.35 19.11 -2.32
N ALA A 93 0.67 18.99 -1.04
CA ALA A 93 1.50 17.91 -0.52
C ALA A 93 0.83 16.52 -0.67
N LEU A 94 -0.48 16.41 -0.38
CA LEU A 94 -1.24 15.17 -0.58
C LEU A 94 -1.32 14.77 -2.05
N SER A 95 -1.64 15.73 -2.93
CA SER A 95 -1.76 15.47 -4.36
C SER A 95 -0.41 15.12 -5.00
N ALA A 96 0.69 15.78 -4.61
CA ALA A 96 2.03 15.45 -5.05
C ALA A 96 2.51 14.09 -4.54
N THR A 97 2.20 13.74 -3.28
CA THR A 97 2.50 12.41 -2.72
C THR A 97 1.82 11.31 -3.53
N LEU A 98 0.54 11.48 -3.88
CA LEU A 98 -0.19 10.49 -4.67
C LEU A 98 0.25 10.46 -6.13
N TYR A 99 0.62 11.61 -6.71
CA TYR A 99 1.20 11.67 -8.05
C TYR A 99 2.44 10.79 -8.18
N GLU A 100 3.39 10.92 -7.25
CA GLU A 100 4.60 10.08 -7.22
C GLU A 100 4.28 8.58 -7.22
N TRP A 101 3.22 8.18 -6.52
CA TRP A 101 2.80 6.79 -6.49
C TRP A 101 2.12 6.36 -7.78
N PHE A 102 1.25 7.19 -8.36
CA PHE A 102 0.47 6.83 -9.54
C PHE A 102 1.35 6.67 -10.79
N ILE A 103 2.45 7.42 -10.89
CA ILE A 103 3.41 7.29 -12.00
C ILE A 103 4.46 6.19 -11.79
N SER A 104 4.50 5.56 -10.61
CA SER A 104 5.47 4.49 -10.33
C SER A 104 5.10 3.24 -11.15
N PRO A 105 6.09 2.54 -11.76
CA PRO A 105 5.83 1.32 -12.53
C PRO A 105 5.28 0.17 -11.67
N GLU A 106 5.41 0.27 -10.35
CA GLU A 106 4.86 -0.68 -9.39
C GLU A 106 3.39 -0.37 -9.02
N PHE A 107 2.77 0.67 -9.56
CA PHE A 107 1.39 1.02 -9.25
C PHE A 107 0.39 0.00 -9.80
N HIS A 108 -0.28 -0.71 -8.90
CA HIS A 108 -1.37 -1.65 -9.19
C HIS A 108 -2.64 -1.30 -8.40
N GLY A 109 -2.84 0.00 -8.12
CA GLY A 109 -3.90 0.48 -7.23
C GLY A 109 -3.63 0.21 -5.76
N CYS A 110 -4.66 0.36 -4.91
CA CYS A 110 -4.54 0.11 -3.48
C CYS A 110 -4.71 -1.39 -3.16
N ALA A 111 -3.64 -2.00 -2.64
CA ALA A 111 -3.65 -3.39 -2.19
C ALA A 111 -4.82 -3.73 -1.24
N PHE A 112 -5.23 -2.79 -0.39
CA PHE A 112 -6.29 -2.99 0.60
C PHE A 112 -7.69 -2.87 0.01
N ILE A 113 -7.88 -2.03 -1.01
CA ILE A 113 -9.16 -1.97 -1.74
C ILE A 113 -9.33 -3.27 -2.53
N ASN A 114 -8.29 -3.68 -3.27
CA ASN A 114 -8.28 -4.94 -4.02
C ASN A 114 -8.52 -6.14 -3.09
N ALA A 115 -7.81 -6.22 -1.96
CA ALA A 115 -7.98 -7.29 -0.99
C ALA A 115 -9.40 -7.32 -0.39
N SER A 116 -10.00 -6.16 -0.12
CA SER A 116 -11.38 -6.09 0.38
C SER A 116 -12.40 -6.63 -0.63
N ALA A 117 -12.17 -6.41 -1.92
CA ALA A 117 -13.00 -6.96 -3.00
C ALA A 117 -12.85 -8.49 -3.12
N GLU A 118 -11.63 -8.99 -2.91
CA GLU A 118 -11.33 -10.42 -2.96
C GLU A 118 -11.65 -11.19 -1.66
N ALA A 119 -11.88 -10.51 -0.53
CA ALA A 119 -12.01 -11.15 0.79
C ALA A 119 -13.17 -12.16 0.88
N LYS A 120 -14.29 -11.95 0.17
CA LYS A 120 -15.50 -12.81 0.24
C LYS A 120 -15.30 -14.28 -0.18
N SER A 121 -14.19 -14.62 -0.80
CA SER A 121 -13.90 -16.01 -1.21
C SER A 121 -13.06 -16.75 -0.18
N GLU A 122 -12.62 -16.06 0.87
CA GLU A 122 -11.70 -16.59 1.85
C GLU A 122 -12.44 -16.78 3.17
N ASP A 123 -12.18 -17.90 3.85
CA ASP A 123 -12.74 -18.17 5.18
C ASP A 123 -12.25 -17.14 6.24
N ILE A 124 -11.18 -16.40 5.92
CA ILE A 124 -10.58 -15.32 6.73
C ILE A 124 -11.06 -13.91 6.30
N GLU A 125 -12.26 -13.80 5.71
CA GLU A 125 -12.82 -12.53 5.22
C GLU A 125 -12.78 -11.43 6.29
N SER A 126 -13.10 -11.78 7.54
CA SER A 126 -13.22 -10.81 8.63
C SER A 126 -11.88 -10.18 9.00
N GLU A 127 -10.82 -10.99 8.97
CA GLU A 127 -9.43 -10.64 9.28
C GLU A 127 -8.83 -9.79 8.18
N ILE A 128 -9.05 -10.16 6.91
CA ILE A 128 -8.64 -9.34 5.75
C ILE A 128 -9.29 -7.95 5.85
N LYS A 129 -10.61 -7.91 6.06
CA LYS A 129 -11.33 -6.64 6.18
C LYS A 129 -10.90 -5.83 7.39
N ALA A 130 -10.48 -6.47 8.49
CA ALA A 130 -9.94 -5.76 9.65
C ALA A 130 -8.63 -5.05 9.29
N ILE A 131 -7.66 -5.75 8.69
CA ILE A 131 -6.38 -5.16 8.26
C ILE A 131 -6.62 -4.00 7.27
N CYS A 132 -7.54 -4.16 6.32
CA CYS A 132 -7.88 -3.10 5.37
C CYS A 132 -8.45 -1.85 6.05
N ARG A 133 -9.33 -2.02 7.05
CA ARG A 133 -9.87 -0.90 7.84
C ARG A 133 -8.78 -0.22 8.66
N ASP A 134 -7.93 -1.00 9.33
CA ASP A 134 -6.84 -0.49 10.17
C ASP A 134 -5.84 0.33 9.35
N HIS A 135 -5.49 -0.13 8.15
CA HIS A 135 -4.67 0.63 7.21
C HIS A 135 -5.26 2.01 6.86
N LYS A 136 -6.58 2.08 6.60
CA LYS A 136 -7.25 3.36 6.33
C LYS A 136 -7.32 4.25 7.56
N ILE A 137 -7.53 3.68 8.74
CA ILE A 137 -7.50 4.42 10.02
C ILE A 137 -6.12 5.04 10.23
N GLU A 138 -5.05 4.30 10.00
CA GLU A 138 -3.67 4.78 10.16
C GLU A 138 -3.31 5.85 9.13
N THR A 139 -3.68 5.65 7.87
CA THR A 139 -3.51 6.66 6.82
C THR A 139 -4.18 7.98 7.20
N LYS A 140 -5.42 7.94 7.70
CA LYS A 140 -6.13 9.12 8.20
C LYS A 140 -5.42 9.79 9.38
N LYS A 141 -4.88 9.01 10.32
CA LYS A 141 -4.11 9.55 11.46
C LYS A 141 -2.86 10.29 11.00
N ILE A 142 -2.13 9.74 10.02
CA ILE A 142 -0.95 10.38 9.44
C ILE A 142 -1.34 11.67 8.72
N ILE A 143 -2.39 11.64 7.91
CA ILE A 143 -2.90 12.84 7.23
C ILE A 143 -3.23 13.93 8.26
N ALA A 144 -4.08 13.62 9.25
CA ALA A 144 -4.48 14.56 10.29
C ALA A 144 -3.27 15.15 11.03
N LEU A 145 -2.33 14.29 11.45
CA LEU A 145 -1.15 14.69 12.20
C LEU A 145 -0.22 15.61 11.40
N LEU A 146 0.09 15.23 10.16
CA LEU A 146 1.07 15.97 9.35
C LEU A 146 0.49 17.25 8.78
N THR A 147 -0.76 17.22 8.33
CA THR A 147 -1.44 18.39 7.76
C THR A 147 -2.00 19.34 8.82
N LYS A 148 -2.06 18.89 10.08
CA LYS A 148 -2.67 19.61 11.22
C LYS A 148 -4.17 19.86 11.06
N ILE A 149 -4.85 19.08 10.22
CA ILE A 149 -6.31 19.14 10.08
C ILE A 149 -6.93 18.43 11.28
N ALA A 150 -7.61 19.20 12.14
CA ALA A 150 -8.22 18.70 13.37
C ALA A 150 -9.65 18.16 13.17
N ASP A 151 -10.35 18.58 12.11
CA ASP A 151 -11.71 18.10 11.84
C ASP A 151 -11.68 16.68 11.26
N GLU A 152 -12.18 15.73 12.04
CA GLU A 152 -12.28 14.33 11.64
C GLU A 152 -13.17 14.15 10.39
N ARG A 153 -14.20 14.99 10.20
CA ARG A 153 -15.07 14.91 9.01
C ARG A 153 -14.29 15.24 7.76
N ALA A 154 -13.55 16.35 7.77
CA ALA A 154 -12.66 16.72 6.67
C ALA A 154 -11.65 15.61 6.37
N VAL A 155 -11.02 14.99 7.38
CA VAL A 155 -10.07 13.89 7.16
C VAL A 155 -10.75 12.65 6.55
N ASN A 156 -11.98 12.34 6.94
CA ASN A 156 -12.76 11.26 6.34
C ASN A 156 -13.09 11.54 4.86
N GLU A 157 -13.48 12.78 4.54
CA GLU A 157 -13.77 13.21 3.18
C GLU A 157 -12.52 13.23 2.30
N ILE A 158 -11.38 13.68 2.83
CA ILE A 158 -10.07 13.55 2.17
C ILE A 158 -9.79 12.09 1.82
N MET A 159 -10.01 11.15 2.75
CA MET A 159 -9.77 9.73 2.49
C MET A 159 -10.69 9.19 1.37
N LEU A 160 -11.95 9.63 1.30
CA LEU A 160 -12.86 9.28 0.20
C LEU A 160 -12.38 9.82 -1.15
N LEU A 161 -11.89 11.06 -1.18
CA LEU A 161 -11.32 11.67 -2.40
C LEU A 161 -10.07 10.93 -2.86
N ILE A 162 -9.18 10.57 -1.92
CA ILE A 162 -7.97 9.78 -2.19
C ILE A 162 -8.35 8.41 -2.75
N ASP A 163 -9.31 7.70 -2.14
CA ASP A 163 -9.77 6.40 -2.62
C ASP A 163 -10.35 6.49 -4.04
N GLY A 164 -11.14 7.53 -4.33
CA GLY A 164 -11.65 7.80 -5.67
C GLY A 164 -10.54 8.07 -6.69
N ALA A 165 -9.54 8.88 -6.33
CA ALA A 165 -8.40 9.17 -7.20
C ALA A 165 -7.58 7.92 -7.50
N ILE A 166 -7.34 7.06 -6.50
CA ILE A 166 -6.66 5.77 -6.67
C ILE A 166 -7.40 4.90 -7.70
N ILE A 167 -8.73 4.81 -7.58
CA ILE A 167 -9.55 4.00 -8.49
C ILE A 167 -9.52 4.57 -9.91
N HIS A 168 -9.64 5.90 -10.08
CA HIS A 168 -9.55 6.52 -11.41
C HIS A 168 -8.19 6.27 -12.07
N ALA A 169 -7.09 6.42 -11.32
CA ALA A 169 -5.76 6.09 -11.81
C ALA A 169 -5.66 4.59 -12.18
N GLN A 170 -6.19 3.69 -11.34
CA GLN A 170 -6.21 2.25 -11.59
C GLN A 170 -7.06 1.87 -12.83
N MET A 171 -8.08 2.66 -13.17
CA MET A 171 -8.88 2.49 -14.39
C MET A 171 -8.15 2.95 -15.67
N GLY A 172 -6.94 3.51 -15.54
CA GLY A 172 -6.15 3.99 -16.66
C GLY A 172 -6.53 5.40 -17.13
N MET A 173 -7.17 6.20 -16.28
CA MET A 173 -7.38 7.62 -16.57
C MET A 173 -6.04 8.38 -16.49
N GLU A 174 -5.94 9.48 -17.24
CA GLU A 174 -4.72 10.30 -17.28
C GLU A 174 -4.35 10.82 -15.88
N THR A 175 -3.15 10.48 -15.42
CA THR A 175 -2.72 10.74 -14.03
C THR A 175 -2.72 12.24 -13.71
N ASP A 176 -2.28 13.09 -14.64
CA ASP A 176 -2.27 14.54 -14.46
C ASP A 176 -3.69 15.09 -14.26
N GLU A 177 -4.69 14.59 -14.99
CA GLU A 177 -6.09 15.02 -14.87
C GLU A 177 -6.72 14.58 -13.55
N VAL A 178 -6.44 13.36 -13.13
CA VAL A 178 -6.90 12.80 -11.84
C VAL A 178 -6.31 13.60 -10.69
N ILE A 179 -5.00 13.85 -10.70
CA ILE A 179 -4.31 14.60 -9.65
C ILE A 179 -4.71 16.07 -9.63
N ALA A 180 -4.89 16.71 -10.80
CA ALA A 180 -5.40 18.08 -10.85
C ALA A 180 -6.81 18.19 -10.24
N SER A 181 -7.68 17.20 -10.50
CA SER A 181 -9.03 17.17 -9.94
C SER A 181 -9.02 16.91 -8.44
N LEU A 182 -8.20 15.96 -7.97
CA LEU A 182 -8.00 15.69 -6.55
C LEU A 182 -7.49 16.94 -5.82
N LYS A 183 -6.44 17.58 -6.35
CA LYS A 183 -5.84 18.79 -5.75
C LYS A 183 -6.87 19.91 -5.58
N ARG A 184 -7.69 20.18 -6.59
CA ARG A 184 -8.76 21.19 -6.49
C ARG A 184 -9.76 20.85 -5.38
N ALA A 185 -10.26 19.61 -5.36
CA ALA A 185 -11.21 19.18 -4.35
C ALA A 185 -10.64 19.24 -2.93
N LEU A 186 -9.36 18.87 -2.76
CA LEU A 186 -8.66 18.99 -1.48
C LEU A 186 -8.51 20.46 -1.05
N ALA A 187 -8.14 21.35 -1.97
CA ALA A 187 -7.99 22.77 -1.68
C ALA A 187 -9.32 23.41 -1.25
N ASP A 188 -10.41 23.09 -1.93
CA ASP A 188 -11.75 23.57 -1.59
C ASP A 188 -12.20 23.06 -0.22
N LEU A 189 -11.92 21.79 0.09
CA LEU A 189 -12.28 21.16 1.36
C LEU A 189 -11.46 21.69 2.55
N ILE A 190 -10.17 22.00 2.34
CA ILE A 190 -9.26 22.45 3.40
C ILE A 190 -9.31 23.97 3.59
N GLY A 191 -9.58 24.72 2.52
CA GLY A 191 -9.61 26.18 2.49
C GLY A 191 -10.97 26.82 2.75
N GLY A 192 -12.05 26.03 2.80
CA GLY A 192 -13.38 26.45 3.25
C GLY A 192 -13.51 26.47 4.76
#